data_AF-A0A5N5WI64-F1
#
_entry.id   AF-A0A5N5WI64-F1
#
_cell.length_a   1.000
_cell.length_b   1.000
_cell.length_c   1.000
_cell.angle_alpha   90.00
_cell.angle_beta   90.00
_cell.angle_gamma   90.00
#
_symmetry.space_group_name_H-M   'P 1'
#
loop_
_entity.id
_entity.type
_entity.pdbx_description
1 polymer ?
#
loop_
_entity_poly.entity_id
_entity_poly.type
_entity_poly.pdbx_seq_one_letter_code
_entity_poly.pdbx_strand_id
1 'polypeptide(L)'
;MEILSQSINQNPLVDVRELLEQQLRRLPDVMQLELLTEILTISAEVDEKFAELVHTAWAQVCELNLWSLKYESLEQYQQFITYQDAVRPIIRRFKKSDRAKAASLNTIKQNWKQSVDQLIPKCLAPRSWSKHLLFLLATLSRKKRKEDAIQLLEESVSQRPLKSRQTHSLMASDVQRVLGDLSTSKADNTRSLYKHPTPHKVQTTESDSVFRSDPEVGSSSTNSPENFNSVSELGQTVSCGADLMQYGLNVYQNNELRGCSCSPICLPLMILMSVEIPTMTDQLVVGLLRWAQSVSWSSLCLLHLRRLASYKFGDLVNFWSRSEAVDKLEQLLLDALYLERDLSFNVMSCS
;
A
#
# COMPACT_ATOMS: atom_id res chain seq x y z
N MET A 1 -11.34 9.57 -5.49
CA MET A 1 -10.48 8.36 -5.41
C MET A 1 -11.23 7.04 -5.42
N GLU A 2 -12.35 6.87 -4.69
CA GLU A 2 -13.12 5.61 -4.68
C GLU A 2 -13.59 5.13 -6.06
N ILE A 3 -13.90 6.06 -6.97
CA ILE A 3 -14.34 5.72 -8.35
C ILE A 3 -13.19 5.10 -9.16
N LEU A 4 -11.97 5.64 -9.03
CA LEU A 4 -10.79 5.12 -9.72
C LEU A 4 -10.38 3.75 -9.13
N SER A 5 -10.39 3.62 -7.80
CA SER A 5 -10.07 2.35 -7.16
C SER A 5 -11.13 1.26 -7.43
N GLN A 6 -12.42 1.61 -7.44
CA GLN A 6 -13.49 0.71 -7.84
C GLN A 6 -13.33 0.28 -9.30
N SER A 7 -13.02 1.20 -10.22
CA SER A 7 -12.87 0.88 -11.64
C SER A 7 -11.68 -0.05 -11.91
N ILE A 8 -10.54 0.17 -11.24
CA ILE A 8 -9.36 -0.71 -11.34
C ILE A 8 -9.66 -2.09 -10.77
N ASN A 9 -10.37 -2.16 -9.63
CA ASN A 9 -10.74 -3.43 -9.01
C ASN A 9 -11.84 -4.19 -9.77
N GLN A 10 -12.70 -3.49 -10.50
CA GLN A 10 -13.79 -4.08 -11.30
C GLN A 10 -13.33 -4.58 -12.67
N ASN A 11 -12.25 -4.01 -13.23
CA ASN A 11 -11.75 -4.42 -14.53
C ASN A 11 -10.21 -4.32 -14.62
N PRO A 12 -9.47 -5.38 -14.25
CA PRO A 12 -8.00 -5.38 -14.20
C PRO A 12 -7.33 -5.30 -15.59
N LEU A 13 -8.11 -5.32 -16.69
CA LEU A 13 -7.64 -5.19 -18.07
C LEU A 13 -7.75 -3.75 -18.60
N VAL A 14 -8.34 -2.82 -17.84
CA VAL A 14 -8.42 -1.41 -18.26
C VAL A 14 -7.02 -0.81 -18.25
N ASP A 15 -6.63 -0.16 -19.35
CA ASP A 15 -5.41 0.64 -19.38
C ASP A 15 -5.54 1.77 -18.36
N VAL A 16 -4.75 1.70 -17.28
CA VAL A 16 -4.72 2.67 -16.19
C VAL A 16 -4.45 4.07 -16.73
N ARG A 17 -3.68 4.17 -17.82
CA ARG A 17 -3.42 5.43 -18.50
C ARG A 17 -4.69 6.00 -19.12
N GLU A 18 -5.42 5.23 -19.92
CA GLU A 18 -6.67 5.67 -20.55
C GLU A 18 -7.73 6.06 -19.50
N LEU A 19 -7.84 5.27 -18.42
CA LEU A 19 -8.74 5.57 -17.31
C LEU A 19 -8.38 6.91 -16.64
N LEU A 20 -7.10 7.14 -16.35
CA LEU A 20 -6.64 8.39 -15.74
C LEU A 20 -6.87 9.57 -16.69
N GLU A 21 -6.53 9.44 -17.97
CA GLU A 21 -6.76 10.48 -18.98
C GLU A 21 -8.25 10.81 -19.11
N GLN A 22 -9.13 9.81 -19.13
CA GLN A 22 -10.58 10.01 -19.22
C GLN A 22 -11.14 10.77 -18.01
N GLN A 23 -10.63 10.49 -16.81
CA GLN A 23 -11.03 11.20 -15.60
C GLN A 23 -10.49 12.64 -15.58
N LEU A 24 -9.22 12.85 -15.95
CA LEU A 24 -8.62 14.18 -15.97
C LEU A 24 -9.25 15.11 -17.01
N ARG A 25 -9.57 14.62 -18.21
CA ARG A 25 -10.20 15.42 -19.28
C ARG A 25 -11.53 16.04 -18.88
N ARG A 26 -12.22 15.49 -17.87
CA ARG A 26 -13.51 15.99 -17.38
C ARG A 26 -13.37 17.08 -16.31
N LEU A 27 -12.13 17.39 -15.89
CA LEU A 27 -11.84 18.30 -14.78
C LEU A 27 -11.08 19.55 -15.28
N PRO A 28 -11.31 20.74 -14.69
CA PRO A 28 -10.45 21.91 -14.90
C PRO A 28 -9.01 21.66 -14.43
N ASP A 29 -8.02 22.31 -15.03
CA ASP A 29 -6.58 22.12 -14.75
C ASP A 29 -6.21 22.14 -13.26
N VAL A 30 -6.79 23.07 -12.49
CA VAL A 30 -6.55 23.16 -11.04
C VAL A 30 -7.04 21.90 -10.31
N MET A 31 -8.20 21.36 -10.70
CA MET A 31 -8.74 20.13 -10.13
C MET A 31 -7.98 18.89 -10.60
N GLN A 32 -7.47 18.90 -11.84
CA GLN A 32 -6.58 17.84 -12.34
C GLN A 32 -5.31 17.76 -11.50
N LEU A 33 -4.66 18.91 -11.22
CA LEU A 33 -3.48 18.98 -10.38
C LEU A 33 -3.77 18.51 -8.94
N GLU A 34 -4.89 18.93 -8.37
CA GLU A 34 -5.31 18.49 -7.03
C GLU A 34 -5.52 16.97 -6.99
N LEU A 35 -6.22 16.39 -7.96
CA LEU A 35 -6.45 14.95 -8.05
C LEU A 35 -5.13 14.17 -8.23
N LEU A 36 -4.25 14.61 -9.13
CA LEU A 36 -2.95 13.97 -9.34
C LEU A 36 -2.08 14.04 -8.08
N THR A 37 -2.09 15.18 -7.39
CA THR A 37 -1.36 15.34 -6.12
C THR A 37 -1.91 14.41 -5.05
N GLU A 38 -3.23 14.26 -4.97
CA GLU A 38 -3.90 13.32 -4.06
C GLU A 38 -3.48 11.87 -4.39
N ILE A 39 -3.55 11.45 -5.67
CA ILE A 39 -3.14 10.12 -6.12
C ILE A 39 -1.68 9.84 -5.72
N LEU A 40 -0.76 10.76 -6.05
CA LEU A 40 0.66 10.60 -5.75
C LEU A 40 0.92 10.53 -4.24
N THR A 41 0.22 11.34 -3.44
CA THR A 41 0.35 11.34 -1.98
C THR A 41 -0.14 10.03 -1.37
N ILE A 42 -1.34 9.58 -1.75
CA ILE A 42 -1.93 8.32 -1.28
C ILE A 42 -1.09 7.13 -1.73
N SER A 43 -0.57 7.14 -2.96
CA SER A 43 0.24 6.03 -3.49
C SER A 43 1.48 5.74 -2.64
N ALA A 44 2.11 6.78 -2.08
CA ALA A 44 3.27 6.62 -1.20
C ALA A 44 2.90 5.98 0.15
N GLU A 45 1.74 6.33 0.70
CA GLU A 45 1.21 5.72 1.93
C GLU A 45 0.81 4.26 1.71
N VAL A 46 0.14 3.98 0.58
CA VAL A 46 -0.26 2.62 0.20
C VAL A 46 0.96 1.74 -0.05
N ASP A 47 1.99 2.23 -0.74
CA ASP A 47 3.25 1.48 -0.95
C ASP A 47 3.93 1.12 0.38
N GLU A 48 3.97 2.06 1.33
CA GLU A 48 4.55 1.80 2.65
C GLU A 48 3.76 0.72 3.42
N LYS A 49 2.43 0.79 3.39
CA LYS A 49 1.55 -0.20 4.02
C LYS A 49 1.63 -1.57 3.35
N PHE A 50 1.73 -1.60 2.02
CA PHE A 50 1.93 -2.83 1.27
C PHE A 50 3.29 -3.46 1.62
N ALA A 51 4.35 -2.66 1.72
CA ALA A 51 5.67 -3.16 2.11
C ALA A 51 5.71 -3.70 3.55
N GLU A 52 4.98 -3.07 4.48
CA GLU A 52 4.74 -3.57 5.84
C GLU A 52 4.03 -4.93 5.83
N LEU A 53 2.95 -5.06 5.04
CA LEU A 53 2.20 -6.30 4.89
C LEU A 53 3.08 -7.44 4.36
N VAL A 54 3.84 -7.18 3.29
CA VAL A 54 4.78 -8.16 2.71
C VAL A 54 5.83 -8.59 3.73
N HIS A 55 6.36 -7.64 4.51
CA HIS A 55 7.31 -7.97 5.56
C HIS A 55 6.71 -8.87 6.65
N THR A 56 5.52 -8.53 7.14
CA THR A 56 4.81 -9.31 8.17
C THR A 56 4.45 -10.70 7.67
N ALA A 57 3.93 -10.81 6.45
CA ALA A 57 3.62 -12.09 5.82
C ALA A 57 4.87 -12.98 5.69
N TRP A 58 5.98 -12.42 5.22
CA TRP A 58 7.25 -13.15 5.15
C TRP A 58 7.74 -13.59 6.52
N ALA A 59 7.66 -12.72 7.53
CA ALA A 59 8.04 -13.03 8.90
C ALA A 59 7.21 -14.20 9.46
N GLN A 60 5.89 -14.20 9.25
CA GLN A 60 5.01 -15.29 9.67
C GLN A 60 5.32 -16.61 8.96
N VAL A 61 5.62 -16.58 7.66
CA VAL A 61 6.02 -17.78 6.93
C VAL A 61 7.29 -18.40 7.52
N CYS A 62 8.26 -17.56 7.90
CA CYS A 62 9.48 -18.02 8.54
C CYS A 62 9.25 -18.51 9.98
N GLU A 63 8.58 -17.72 10.81
CA GLU A 63 8.36 -18.00 12.24
C GLU A 63 7.58 -19.30 12.46
N LEU A 64 6.54 -19.52 11.65
CA LEU A 64 5.70 -20.72 11.73
C LEU A 64 6.17 -21.86 10.81
N ASN A 65 7.31 -21.69 10.13
CA ASN A 65 7.84 -22.65 9.16
C ASN A 65 6.80 -23.12 8.12
N LEU A 66 5.90 -22.23 7.68
CA LEU A 66 4.78 -22.59 6.78
C LEU A 66 5.24 -23.13 5.43
N TRP A 67 6.46 -22.79 5.02
CA TRP A 67 7.08 -23.30 3.80
C TRP A 67 7.30 -24.82 3.85
N SER A 68 7.53 -25.40 5.03
CA SER A 68 7.84 -26.83 5.19
C SER A 68 6.64 -27.74 4.91
N LEU A 69 5.43 -27.18 4.83
CA LEU A 69 4.20 -27.90 4.47
C LEU A 69 4.21 -28.40 3.01
N LYS A 70 5.02 -27.79 2.13
CA LYS A 70 5.02 -28.10 0.69
C LYS A 70 6.42 -28.17 0.08
N TYR A 71 7.41 -27.53 0.69
CA TYR A 71 8.76 -27.42 0.14
C TYR A 71 9.75 -28.11 1.07
N GLU A 72 10.75 -28.78 0.47
CA GLU A 72 11.77 -29.54 1.19
C GLU A 72 12.73 -28.61 1.95
N SER A 73 12.90 -27.37 1.46
CA SER A 73 13.74 -26.36 2.08
C SER A 73 13.17 -24.95 1.91
N LEU A 74 13.63 -24.03 2.76
CA LEU A 74 13.30 -22.61 2.66
C LEU A 74 13.83 -22.01 1.35
N GLU A 75 14.99 -22.47 0.87
CA GLU A 75 15.60 -22.04 -0.38
C GLU A 75 14.70 -22.38 -1.58
N GLN A 76 14.11 -23.58 -1.60
CA GLN A 76 13.19 -23.99 -2.65
C GLN A 76 11.94 -23.09 -2.67
N TYR A 77 11.38 -22.77 -1.49
CA TYR A 77 10.28 -21.83 -1.39
C TYR A 77 10.67 -20.42 -1.85
N GLN A 78 11.85 -19.94 -1.46
CA GLN A 78 12.37 -18.65 -1.89
C GLN A 78 12.52 -18.56 -3.40
N GLN A 79 12.99 -19.61 -4.07
CA GLN A 79 13.06 -19.67 -5.53
C GLN A 79 11.66 -19.62 -6.16
N PHE A 80 10.71 -20.40 -5.63
CA PHE A 80 9.33 -20.46 -6.13
C PHE A 80 8.64 -19.10 -6.13
N ILE A 81 8.81 -18.29 -5.08
CA ILE A 81 8.23 -16.94 -5.00
C ILE A 81 9.12 -15.85 -5.58
N THR A 82 10.23 -16.21 -6.22
CA THR A 82 11.22 -15.26 -6.75
C THR A 82 11.70 -14.27 -5.68
N TYR A 83 11.99 -14.77 -4.47
CA TYR A 83 12.24 -13.97 -3.28
C TYR A 83 13.33 -12.91 -3.48
N GLN A 84 14.42 -13.24 -4.17
CA GLN A 84 15.55 -12.33 -4.35
C GLN A 84 15.18 -11.06 -5.13
N ASP A 85 14.34 -11.21 -6.17
CA ASP A 85 14.04 -10.12 -7.10
C ASP A 85 12.73 -9.42 -6.78
N ALA A 86 11.71 -10.14 -6.29
CA ALA A 86 10.39 -9.59 -6.03
C ALA A 86 10.20 -9.16 -4.57
N VAL A 87 10.49 -10.05 -3.61
CA VAL A 87 10.09 -9.87 -2.20
C VAL A 87 11.15 -9.13 -1.38
N ARG A 88 12.42 -9.54 -1.53
CA ARG A 88 13.56 -9.01 -0.75
C ARG A 88 13.74 -7.51 -0.93
N PRO A 89 13.61 -6.90 -2.13
CA PRO A 89 13.74 -5.45 -2.29
C PRO A 89 12.66 -4.67 -1.53
N ILE A 90 11.42 -5.18 -1.54
CA ILE A 90 10.29 -4.58 -0.82
C ILE A 90 10.56 -4.60 0.70
N ILE A 91 10.93 -5.77 1.24
CA ILE A 91 11.26 -5.92 2.67
C ILE A 91 12.43 -5.01 3.06
N ARG A 92 13.48 -4.92 2.24
CA ARG A 92 14.63 -4.04 2.49
C ARG A 92 14.22 -2.58 2.54
N ARG A 93 13.38 -2.12 1.60
CA ARG A 93 12.85 -0.74 1.58
C ARG A 93 12.03 -0.45 2.84
N PHE A 94 11.14 -1.37 3.22
CA PHE A 94 10.36 -1.26 4.45
C PHE A 94 11.25 -1.13 5.68
N LYS A 95 12.17 -2.08 5.90
CA LYS A 95 13.09 -2.06 7.06
C LYS A 95 13.93 -0.78 7.13
N LYS A 96 14.37 -0.26 5.98
CA LYS A 96 15.10 1.02 5.93
C LYS A 96 14.20 2.20 6.34
N SER A 97 12.95 2.24 5.85
CA SER A 97 11.97 3.26 6.25
C SER A 97 11.68 3.19 7.75
N ASP A 98 11.41 1.99 8.25
CA ASP A 98 11.04 1.74 9.64
C ASP A 98 12.15 2.12 10.62
N ARG A 99 13.40 1.75 10.32
CA ARG A 99 14.57 2.21 11.10
C ARG A 99 14.68 3.73 11.15
N ALA A 100 14.42 4.42 10.05
CA ALA A 100 14.46 5.88 10.00
C ALA A 100 13.32 6.52 10.83
N LYS A 101 12.12 5.92 10.83
CA LYS A 101 11.01 6.31 11.71
C LYS A 101 11.39 6.13 13.18
N ALA A 102 11.89 4.95 13.55
CA ALA A 102 12.33 4.65 14.91
C ALA A 102 13.41 5.62 15.41
N ALA A 103 14.41 5.94 14.57
CA ALA A 103 15.43 6.93 14.89
C ALA A 103 14.86 8.33 15.14
N SER A 104 13.88 8.75 14.32
CA SER A 104 13.21 10.04 14.47
C SER A 104 12.36 10.08 15.75
N LEU A 105 11.60 9.02 16.02
CA LEU A 105 10.82 8.87 17.27
C LEU A 105 11.71 8.92 18.51
N ASN A 106 12.86 8.22 18.48
CA ASN A 106 13.83 8.25 19.57
C ASN A 106 14.39 9.66 19.79
N THR A 107 14.71 10.39 18.73
CA THR A 107 15.18 11.79 18.81
C THR A 107 14.11 12.66 19.48
N ILE A 108 12.85 12.53 19.07
CA ILE A 108 11.74 13.29 19.65
C ILE A 108 11.59 12.95 21.13
N LYS A 109 11.57 11.67 21.49
CA LYS A 109 11.46 11.20 22.88
C LYS A 109 12.62 11.71 23.75
N GLN A 110 13.83 11.75 23.22
CA GLN A 110 14.99 12.26 23.96
C GLN A 110 14.89 13.77 24.25
N ASN A 111 14.42 14.56 23.29
CA ASN A 111 14.33 16.02 23.43
C ASN A 111 13.11 16.47 24.24
N TRP A 112 11.96 15.85 24.02
CA TRP A 112 10.69 16.23 24.66
C TRP A 112 10.29 15.33 25.84
N LYS A 113 11.08 14.29 26.14
CA LYS A 113 10.88 13.33 27.25
C LYS A 113 9.56 12.55 27.20
N GLN A 114 8.84 12.60 26.08
CA GLN A 114 7.55 11.94 25.86
C GLN A 114 7.49 11.35 24.45
N SER A 115 6.68 10.30 24.25
CA SER A 115 6.43 9.77 22.90
C SER A 115 5.56 10.73 22.09
N VAL A 116 5.69 10.68 20.76
CA VAL A 116 4.91 11.54 19.85
C VAL A 116 3.40 11.35 20.04
N ASP A 117 2.94 10.12 20.26
CA ASP A 117 1.52 9.80 20.43
C ASP A 117 0.90 10.37 21.72
N GLN A 118 1.73 10.65 22.72
CA GLN A 118 1.31 11.31 23.96
C GLN A 118 1.39 12.83 23.86
N LEU A 119 2.22 13.32 22.94
CA LEU A 119 2.60 14.72 22.84
C LEU A 119 1.67 15.51 21.93
N ILE A 120 1.26 14.91 20.81
CA ILE A 120 0.36 15.55 19.84
C ILE A 120 -1.09 15.22 20.21
N PRO A 121 -1.95 16.24 20.43
CA PRO A 121 -3.37 16.02 20.70
C PRO A 121 -4.04 15.10 19.66
N LYS A 122 -4.93 14.21 20.09
CA LYS A 122 -5.60 13.24 19.21
C LYS A 122 -6.35 13.89 18.03
N CYS A 123 -6.85 15.12 18.20
CA CYS A 123 -7.49 15.88 17.13
C CYS A 123 -6.52 16.34 16.03
N LEU A 124 -5.23 16.48 16.35
CA LEU A 124 -4.17 16.86 15.42
C LEU A 124 -3.35 15.65 14.96
N ALA A 125 -3.41 14.51 15.65
CA ALA A 125 -2.63 13.34 15.29
C ALA A 125 -3.05 12.82 13.88
N PRO A 126 -2.09 12.59 12.98
CA PRO A 126 -2.38 11.94 11.71
C PRO A 126 -2.77 10.48 11.93
N ARG A 127 -3.50 9.90 10.97
CA ARG A 127 -3.86 8.47 11.00
C ARG A 127 -2.62 7.56 10.99
N SER A 128 -1.56 7.99 10.30
CA SER A 128 -0.28 7.31 10.28
C SER A 128 0.87 8.30 10.28
N TRP A 129 1.94 7.96 11.00
CA TRP A 129 3.16 8.76 11.02
C TRP A 129 4.06 8.42 9.83
N SER A 130 4.12 9.33 8.86
CA SER A 130 5.05 9.18 7.73
C SER A 130 6.50 9.45 8.16
N LYS A 131 7.44 8.84 7.46
CA LYS A 131 8.89 9.01 7.72
C LYS A 131 9.30 10.49 7.67
N HIS A 132 8.79 11.22 6.68
CA HIS A 132 9.10 12.64 6.48
C HIS A 132 8.56 13.51 7.62
N LEU A 133 7.30 13.28 8.02
CA LEU A 133 6.70 14.02 9.12
C LEU A 133 7.47 13.81 10.44
N LEU A 134 7.82 12.56 10.76
CA LEU A 134 8.61 12.26 11.95
C LEU A 134 10.00 12.90 11.91
N PHE A 135 10.65 12.91 10.75
CA PHE A 135 11.94 13.57 10.58
C PHE A 135 11.86 15.08 10.82
N LEU A 136 10.82 15.73 10.31
CA LEU A 136 10.59 17.16 10.53
C LEU A 136 10.28 17.46 12.00
N LEU A 137 9.45 16.64 12.66
CA LEU A 137 9.17 16.77 14.08
C LEU A 137 10.43 16.54 14.93
N ALA A 138 11.28 15.58 14.56
CA ALA A 138 12.58 15.38 15.20
C ALA A 138 13.50 16.59 15.01
N THR A 139 13.40 17.29 13.88
CA THR A 139 14.13 18.53 13.63
C THR A 139 13.57 19.68 14.46
N LEU A 140 12.25 19.79 14.58
CA LEU A 140 11.60 20.80 15.42
C LEU A 140 11.91 20.57 16.90
N SER A 141 11.94 19.33 17.36
CA SER A 141 12.24 19.00 18.76
C SER A 141 13.65 19.38 19.19
N ARG A 142 14.60 19.43 18.25
CA ARG A 142 15.95 19.98 18.50
C ARG A 142 15.97 21.50 18.62
N LYS A 143 15.00 22.19 18.03
CA LYS A 143 14.96 23.67 17.95
C LYS A 143 14.05 24.32 19.00
N LYS A 144 13.03 23.61 19.48
CA LYS A 144 12.00 24.16 20.38
C LYS A 144 11.64 23.21 21.51
N ARG A 145 11.27 23.81 22.65
CA ARG A 145 10.65 23.09 23.76
C ARG A 145 9.28 22.57 23.34
N LYS A 146 8.80 21.55 24.05
CA LYS A 146 7.57 20.84 23.70
C LYS A 146 6.37 21.78 23.61
N GLU A 147 6.16 22.59 24.64
CA GLU A 147 4.99 23.47 24.79
C GLU A 147 4.94 24.48 23.64
N ASP A 148 6.06 25.17 23.39
CA ASP A 148 6.18 26.13 22.28
C ASP A 148 5.98 25.45 20.92
N ALA A 149 6.53 24.24 20.74
CA ALA A 149 6.40 23.51 19.49
C ALA A 149 4.94 23.13 19.21
N ILE A 150 4.20 22.64 20.21
CA ILE A 150 2.78 22.28 20.05
C ILE A 150 1.96 23.51 19.68
N GLN A 151 2.15 24.64 20.38
CA GLN A 151 1.44 25.88 20.08
C GLN A 151 1.70 26.36 18.64
N LEU A 152 2.95 26.32 18.19
CA LEU A 152 3.31 26.69 16.81
C LEU A 152 2.70 25.74 15.78
N LEU A 153 2.61 24.45 16.09
CA LEU A 153 1.98 23.48 15.20
C LEU A 153 0.46 23.69 15.13
N GLU A 154 -0.20 23.93 16.26
CA GLU A 154 -1.63 24.27 16.32
C GLU A 154 -1.95 25.52 15.50
N GLU A 155 -1.14 26.57 15.66
CA GLU A 155 -1.26 27.81 14.90
C GLU A 155 -1.07 27.54 13.40
N SER A 156 -0.03 26.82 13.00
CA SER A 156 0.25 26.48 11.60
C SER A 156 -0.91 25.69 10.95
N VAL A 157 -1.51 24.75 11.68
CA VAL A 157 -2.69 24.00 11.22
C VAL A 157 -3.91 24.92 11.08
N SER A 158 -4.13 25.85 12.02
CA SER A 158 -5.25 26.80 11.97
C SER A 158 -5.14 27.81 10.82
N GLN A 159 -3.92 28.14 10.41
CA GLN A 159 -3.62 29.10 9.35
C GLN A 159 -3.64 28.49 7.94
N ARG A 160 -4.03 27.22 7.79
CA ARG A 160 -4.12 26.59 6.46
C ARG A 160 -5.09 27.35 5.54
N PRO A 161 -4.75 27.50 4.24
CA PRO A 161 -5.66 28.05 3.24
C PRO A 161 -6.99 27.29 3.23
N LEU A 162 -8.10 28.00 2.99
CA LEU A 162 -9.46 27.44 3.05
C LEU A 162 -9.63 26.15 2.22
N LYS A 163 -8.97 26.03 1.07
CA LYS A 163 -9.00 24.82 0.22
C LYS A 163 -8.32 23.60 0.85
N SER A 164 -7.37 23.80 1.76
CA SER A 164 -6.60 22.75 2.43
C SER A 164 -7.15 22.38 3.82
N ARG A 165 -8.26 22.98 4.25
CA ARG A 165 -8.89 22.72 5.57
C ARG A 165 -9.63 21.39 5.69
N GLN A 166 -9.62 20.56 4.66
CA GLN A 166 -10.33 19.28 4.67
C GLN A 166 -9.73 18.28 5.67
N THR A 167 -8.47 18.46 6.08
CA THR A 167 -7.85 17.63 7.12
C THR A 167 -7.53 18.48 8.35
N HIS A 168 -7.98 18.04 9.52
CA HIS A 168 -7.61 18.65 10.80
C HIS A 168 -6.32 18.05 11.39
N SER A 169 -5.84 16.96 10.80
CA SER A 169 -4.61 16.30 11.21
C SER A 169 -3.37 17.03 10.73
N LEU A 170 -2.32 17.03 11.54
CA LEU A 170 -0.99 17.55 11.26
C LEU A 170 -0.40 16.93 9.98
N MET A 171 0.17 17.76 9.13
CA MET A 171 0.85 17.39 7.89
C MET A 171 2.32 17.84 7.93
N ALA A 172 3.14 17.25 7.07
CA ALA A 172 4.55 17.61 6.95
C ALA A 172 4.75 19.09 6.58
N SER A 173 3.87 19.64 5.74
CA SER A 173 3.89 21.04 5.31
C SER A 173 3.73 22.02 6.48
N ASP A 174 2.96 21.67 7.52
CA ASP A 174 2.76 22.57 8.67
C ASP A 174 4.04 22.65 9.50
N VAL A 175 4.70 21.51 9.71
CA VAL A 175 5.98 21.45 10.43
C VAL A 175 7.06 22.18 9.62
N GLN A 176 7.05 22.05 8.29
CA GLN A 176 7.96 22.80 7.42
C GLN A 176 7.77 24.31 7.53
N ARG A 177 6.53 24.80 7.55
CA ARG A 177 6.23 26.23 7.73
C ARG A 177 6.81 26.76 9.03
N VAL A 178 6.51 26.07 10.14
CA VAL A 178 7.08 26.39 11.47
C VAL A 178 8.61 26.40 11.43
N LEU A 179 9.24 25.37 10.84
CA LEU A 179 10.69 25.31 10.73
C LEU A 179 11.29 26.42 9.84
N GLY A 180 10.55 26.88 8.83
CA GLY A 180 10.90 28.00 7.96
C GLY A 180 10.90 29.32 8.73
N ASP A 181 9.81 29.61 9.45
CA ASP A 181 9.64 30.83 10.24
C ASP A 181 10.68 30.95 11.36
N LEU A 182 11.06 29.82 11.96
CA LEU A 182 12.14 29.76 12.95
C LEU A 182 13.53 30.02 12.36
N SER A 183 13.70 29.81 11.05
CA SER A 183 14.96 30.03 10.36
C SER A 183 15.10 31.48 9.89
N THR A 184 14.01 32.12 9.46
CA THR A 184 13.99 33.54 9.07
C THR A 184 14.15 34.48 10.27
N SER A 185 13.49 34.17 11.40
CA SER A 185 13.57 34.97 12.62
C SER A 185 14.99 35.12 13.20
N LYS A 186 15.89 34.14 12.95
CA LYS A 186 17.30 34.23 13.36
C LYS A 186 18.14 35.18 12.51
N ALA A 187 17.77 35.38 11.24
CA ALA A 187 18.52 36.25 10.34
C ALA A 187 18.25 37.74 10.61
N ASP A 188 17.01 38.10 10.95
CA ASP A 188 16.63 39.51 11.17
C ASP A 188 17.11 40.08 12.51
N ASN A 189 17.28 39.23 13.54
CA ASN A 189 17.82 39.68 14.83
C ASN A 189 19.32 40.04 14.80
N THR A 190 20.04 39.74 13.71
CA THR A 190 21.46 40.11 13.58
C THR A 190 21.67 41.43 12.82
N ARG A 191 20.62 42.00 12.21
CA ARG A 191 20.71 43.26 11.43
C ARG A 191 20.16 44.49 12.15
N SER A 192 19.55 44.35 13.33
CA SER A 192 18.96 45.47 14.07
C SER A 192 19.84 46.00 15.22
N LEU A 193 21.16 46.19 14.97
CA LEU A 193 22.03 46.94 15.89
C LEU A 193 22.86 48.05 15.24
N TYR A 194 22.52 48.47 14.01
CA TYR A 194 23.06 49.70 13.43
C TYR A 194 21.92 50.60 12.96
N LYS A 195 21.58 51.56 13.82
CA LYS A 195 20.71 52.70 13.53
C LYS A 195 21.55 53.85 12.94
N HIS A 196 21.03 54.42 11.85
CA HIS A 196 21.25 55.77 11.26
C HIS A 196 22.46 56.02 10.32
N PRO A 197 22.42 57.08 9.47
CA PRO A 197 21.36 57.43 8.49
C PRO A 197 21.92 57.91 7.12
N THR A 198 21.00 58.23 6.22
CA THR A 198 21.08 59.16 5.05
C THR A 198 21.68 58.72 3.70
N PRO A 199 21.18 59.32 2.60
CA PRO A 199 21.24 58.77 1.25
C PRO A 199 22.32 59.43 0.39
N HIS A 200 23.01 58.63 -0.44
CA HIS A 200 23.70 59.17 -1.61
C HIS A 200 23.56 58.26 -2.83
N LYS A 201 23.15 58.94 -3.90
CA LYS A 201 23.08 58.60 -5.32
C LYS A 201 24.47 58.20 -5.83
N VAL A 202 24.54 57.29 -6.82
CA VAL A 202 25.39 57.31 -8.04
C VAL A 202 25.79 55.89 -8.52
N GLN A 203 25.34 55.60 -9.75
CA GLN A 203 25.91 54.87 -10.90
C GLN A 203 26.74 53.57 -10.74
N THR A 204 26.24 52.57 -11.48
CA THR A 204 26.89 51.85 -12.59
C THR A 204 28.36 51.41 -12.44
N THR A 205 28.60 50.09 -12.47
CA THR A 205 29.46 49.45 -13.49
C THR A 205 29.34 47.93 -13.40
N GLU A 206 29.19 47.33 -14.59
CA GLU A 206 29.43 45.92 -14.91
C GLU A 206 30.84 45.48 -14.46
N SER A 207 31.00 44.21 -14.09
CA SER A 207 32.15 43.38 -14.50
C SER A 207 31.99 41.94 -14.02
N ASP A 208 32.10 41.03 -14.99
CA ASP A 208 32.32 39.60 -14.89
C ASP A 208 33.63 39.23 -14.19
N SER A 209 33.61 38.17 -13.40
CA SER A 209 34.70 37.17 -13.26
C SER A 209 34.19 36.01 -12.39
N VAL A 210 33.85 34.84 -12.95
CA VAL A 210 34.73 33.67 -13.16
C VAL A 210 35.41 33.16 -11.86
N PHE A 211 35.17 31.86 -11.61
CA PHE A 211 36.03 30.82 -10.98
C PHE A 211 35.53 30.11 -9.68
N ARG A 212 35.64 28.77 -9.79
CA ARG A 212 35.82 27.68 -8.78
C ARG A 212 34.56 26.93 -8.33
N SER A 213 34.32 25.72 -8.85
CA SER A 213 35.01 24.42 -8.60
C SER A 213 34.49 23.74 -7.33
N ASP A 214 33.59 22.77 -7.55
CA ASP A 214 33.13 21.79 -6.56
C ASP A 214 34.24 20.75 -6.26
N PRO A 215 34.39 20.31 -5.00
CA PRO A 215 35.05 19.05 -4.70
C PRO A 215 34.03 17.92 -4.54
N GLU A 216 34.22 16.87 -5.33
CA GLU A 216 33.68 15.53 -5.10
C GLU A 216 34.08 15.03 -3.71
N VAL A 217 33.09 14.62 -2.91
CA VAL A 217 33.32 13.82 -1.70
C VAL A 217 32.79 12.42 -1.95
N GLY A 218 33.72 11.52 -2.26
CA GLY A 218 33.50 10.09 -2.30
C GLY A 218 33.06 9.56 -0.94
N SER A 219 32.05 8.70 -0.95
CA SER A 219 31.65 7.91 0.22
C SER A 219 31.99 6.45 -0.05
N SER A 220 33.03 5.98 0.61
CA SER A 220 33.52 4.61 0.59
C SER A 220 32.50 3.64 1.18
N SER A 221 32.19 2.61 0.41
CA SER A 221 31.45 1.41 0.80
C SER A 221 32.24 0.59 1.83
N THR A 222 31.64 0.33 2.99
CA THR A 222 32.04 -0.76 3.88
C THR A 222 30.97 -1.86 3.83
N ASN A 223 31.29 -2.92 3.09
CA ASN A 223 30.58 -4.19 3.14
C ASN A 223 31.09 -4.98 4.35
N SER A 224 30.20 -5.38 5.26
CA SER A 224 30.44 -6.49 6.19
C SER A 224 29.41 -7.58 5.95
N PRO A 225 29.83 -8.85 5.82
CA PRO A 225 28.93 -9.99 5.70
C PRO A 225 28.55 -10.50 7.11
N GLU A 226 27.25 -10.58 7.39
CA GLU A 226 26.75 -11.28 8.58
C GLU A 226 26.70 -12.79 8.30
N ASN A 227 27.53 -13.49 9.07
CA ASN A 227 27.75 -14.92 9.12
C ASN A 227 26.65 -15.55 9.99
N PHE A 228 25.80 -16.41 9.42
CA PHE A 228 24.83 -17.21 10.19
C PHE A 228 25.45 -18.58 10.47
N ASN A 229 25.86 -18.80 11.73
CA ASN A 229 26.26 -20.12 12.19
C ASN A 229 25.04 -20.95 12.58
N SER A 230 25.05 -22.16 12.03
CA SER A 230 24.17 -23.29 12.26
C SER A 230 24.38 -23.88 13.65
N VAL A 231 23.30 -24.25 14.34
CA VAL A 231 23.33 -25.17 15.47
C VAL A 231 22.32 -26.28 15.17
N SER A 232 22.86 -27.47 14.95
CA SER A 232 22.14 -28.74 14.90
C SER A 232 21.77 -29.17 16.32
N GLU A 233 20.56 -29.70 16.50
CA GLU A 233 20.30 -30.65 17.59
C GLU A 233 19.32 -31.74 17.15
N LEU A 234 19.67 -32.94 17.59
CA LEU A 234 19.16 -34.26 17.22
C LEU A 234 17.80 -34.56 17.86
N GLY A 235 16.93 -35.21 17.08
CA GLY A 235 16.22 -36.43 17.50
C GLY A 235 14.95 -36.30 18.33
N GLN A 236 13.82 -36.78 17.77
CA GLN A 236 13.12 -37.97 18.30
C GLN A 236 11.90 -38.31 17.44
N THR A 237 11.86 -39.57 17.02
CA THR A 237 10.77 -40.29 16.37
C THR A 237 9.75 -40.78 17.39
N VAL A 238 8.44 -40.57 17.14
CA VAL A 238 7.39 -41.47 17.65
C VAL A 238 6.27 -41.62 16.60
N SER A 239 6.01 -42.88 16.30
CA SER A 239 4.97 -43.45 15.44
C SER A 239 3.71 -43.75 16.25
N CYS A 240 2.51 -43.65 15.65
CA CYS A 240 1.49 -44.72 15.56
C CYS A 240 0.07 -44.21 15.30
N GLY A 241 -0.64 -44.92 14.41
CA GLY A 241 -1.98 -45.44 14.71
C GLY A 241 -3.18 -44.70 14.11
N ALA A 242 -3.71 -45.25 13.02
CA ALA A 242 -5.06 -45.02 12.53
C ALA A 242 -6.11 -45.72 13.43
N ASP A 243 -7.32 -45.14 13.59
CA ASP A 243 -8.56 -45.79 13.12
C ASP A 243 -9.84 -44.93 13.28
N LEU A 244 -10.79 -45.23 12.39
CA LEU A 244 -12.06 -44.57 12.09
C LEU A 244 -13.23 -45.01 13.00
N MET A 245 -14.19 -44.11 13.29
CA MET A 245 -15.65 -44.23 12.95
C MET A 245 -16.55 -43.24 13.76
N GLN A 246 -16.97 -42.17 13.07
CA GLN A 246 -18.35 -41.67 12.85
C GLN A 246 -19.43 -41.72 13.97
N TYR A 247 -20.01 -40.55 14.32
CA TYR A 247 -21.40 -40.14 14.00
C TYR A 247 -21.73 -38.76 14.63
N GLY A 248 -22.24 -37.82 13.83
CA GLY A 248 -22.74 -36.52 14.31
C GLY A 248 -23.02 -35.53 13.16
N LEU A 249 -24.27 -35.52 12.68
CA LEU A 249 -24.75 -34.64 11.61
C LEU A 249 -24.78 -33.15 12.02
N ASN A 250 -24.54 -32.29 11.03
CA ASN A 250 -24.90 -30.86 10.92
C ASN A 250 -23.99 -29.79 11.58
N VAL A 251 -22.69 -29.75 11.27
CA VAL A 251 -21.86 -28.50 11.21
C VAL A 251 -20.59 -28.68 10.33
N TYR A 252 -20.66 -29.31 9.14
CA TYR A 252 -19.45 -29.65 8.35
C TYR A 252 -19.53 -29.25 6.86
N GLN A 253 -19.65 -27.95 6.54
CA GLN A 253 -19.41 -27.50 5.15
C GLN A 253 -18.35 -26.40 5.00
N ASN A 254 -17.82 -25.84 6.09
CA ASN A 254 -16.77 -24.80 6.00
C ASN A 254 -15.34 -25.32 6.25
N ASN A 255 -15.15 -26.59 6.60
CA ASN A 255 -13.83 -27.14 6.94
C ASN A 255 -13.12 -27.88 5.79
N GLU A 256 -13.79 -28.20 4.68
CA GLU A 256 -13.16 -28.89 3.54
C GLU A 256 -12.58 -27.95 2.47
N LEU A 257 -12.79 -26.62 2.59
CA LEU A 257 -12.31 -25.64 1.61
C LEU A 257 -10.79 -25.34 1.67
N ARG A 258 -10.03 -25.92 2.59
CA ARG A 258 -8.66 -25.44 2.91
C ARG A 258 -7.51 -26.15 2.17
N GLY A 259 -7.76 -26.94 1.12
CA GLY A 259 -6.73 -27.86 0.61
C GLY A 259 -6.56 -28.04 -0.90
N CYS A 260 -7.12 -27.22 -1.80
CA CYS A 260 -6.83 -27.42 -3.23
C CYS A 260 -5.47 -26.83 -3.64
N SER A 261 -4.77 -27.50 -4.56
CA SER A 261 -3.55 -26.97 -5.23
C SER A 261 -3.80 -25.65 -5.97
N CYS A 262 -5.05 -25.37 -6.30
CA CYS A 262 -5.53 -24.13 -6.90
C CYS A 262 -5.73 -22.96 -5.92
N SER A 263 -5.57 -23.17 -4.61
CA SER A 263 -5.86 -22.17 -3.56
C SER A 263 -5.12 -20.84 -3.74
N PRO A 264 -3.82 -20.81 -4.13
CA PRO A 264 -3.10 -19.55 -4.36
C PRO A 264 -3.69 -18.73 -5.52
N ILE A 265 -4.22 -19.41 -6.53
CA ILE A 265 -4.84 -18.78 -7.70
C ILE A 265 -6.26 -18.35 -7.34
N CYS A 266 -6.99 -19.15 -6.58
CA CYS A 266 -8.41 -18.95 -6.27
C CYS A 266 -8.69 -17.92 -5.17
N LEU A 267 -7.73 -17.07 -4.80
CA LEU A 267 -7.88 -16.08 -3.74
C LEU A 267 -9.13 -15.17 -3.92
N PRO A 268 -9.47 -14.67 -5.14
CA PRO A 268 -10.69 -13.89 -5.33
C PRO A 268 -11.95 -14.68 -4.97
N LEU A 269 -12.01 -15.95 -5.38
CA LEU A 269 -13.09 -16.87 -5.04
C LEU A 269 -13.15 -17.10 -3.51
N MET A 270 -12.00 -17.34 -2.88
CA MET A 270 -11.89 -17.60 -1.43
C MET A 270 -12.35 -16.41 -0.60
N ILE A 271 -11.99 -15.18 -1.00
CA ILE A 271 -12.42 -13.95 -0.30
C ILE A 271 -13.94 -13.80 -0.38
N LEU A 272 -14.52 -14.00 -1.56
CA LEU A 272 -15.98 -13.91 -1.76
C LEU A 272 -16.74 -15.03 -1.03
N MET A 273 -16.12 -16.19 -0.86
CA MET A 273 -16.67 -17.30 -0.08
C MET A 273 -16.55 -17.10 1.44
N SER A 274 -15.68 -16.21 1.90
CA SER A 274 -15.44 -15.96 3.34
C SER A 274 -16.40 -14.95 3.96
N VAL A 275 -17.22 -14.28 3.15
CA VAL A 275 -18.23 -13.33 3.60
C VAL A 275 -19.59 -14.03 3.58
N GLU A 276 -20.36 -13.93 4.67
CA GLU A 276 -21.75 -14.39 4.71
C GLU A 276 -22.57 -13.66 3.63
N ILE A 277 -22.75 -14.36 2.51
CA ILE A 277 -23.53 -14.06 1.30
C ILE A 277 -23.91 -12.58 1.12
N PRO A 278 -23.01 -11.74 0.57
CA PRO A 278 -23.48 -10.57 -0.17
C PRO A 278 -24.29 -11.07 -1.37
N THR A 279 -25.38 -10.36 -1.70
CA THR A 279 -26.14 -10.60 -2.93
C THR A 279 -25.18 -10.52 -4.13
N MET A 280 -24.85 -11.68 -4.71
CA MET A 280 -24.01 -11.75 -5.90
C MET A 280 -24.74 -11.09 -7.06
N THR A 281 -24.28 -9.89 -7.44
CA THR A 281 -24.80 -9.20 -8.61
C THR A 281 -24.32 -9.89 -9.88
N ASP A 282 -25.09 -9.81 -10.97
CA ASP A 282 -24.68 -10.38 -12.27
C ASP A 282 -23.32 -9.81 -12.73
N GLN A 283 -23.02 -8.55 -12.42
CA GLN A 283 -21.74 -7.91 -12.73
C GLN A 283 -20.56 -8.58 -11.99
N LEU A 284 -20.72 -8.93 -10.71
CA LEU A 284 -19.70 -9.64 -9.95
C LEU A 284 -19.48 -11.05 -10.50
N VAL A 285 -20.55 -11.76 -10.87
CA VAL A 285 -20.46 -13.09 -11.49
C VAL A 285 -19.70 -13.02 -12.80
N VAL A 286 -20.00 -12.06 -13.67
CA VAL A 286 -19.27 -11.86 -14.94
C VAL A 286 -17.81 -11.51 -14.70
N GLY A 287 -17.51 -10.64 -13.72
CA GLY A 287 -16.13 -10.33 -13.34
C GLY A 287 -15.34 -11.57 -12.90
N LEU A 288 -15.97 -12.47 -12.13
CA LEU A 288 -15.35 -13.72 -11.70
C LEU A 288 -15.15 -14.70 -12.86
N LEU A 289 -16.08 -14.76 -13.82
CA LEU A 289 -15.92 -15.60 -15.01
C LEU A 289 -14.77 -15.13 -15.88
N ARG A 290 -14.63 -13.81 -16.08
CA ARG A 290 -13.49 -13.22 -16.80
C ARG A 290 -12.17 -13.51 -16.13
N TRP A 291 -12.13 -13.37 -14.81
CA TRP A 291 -10.95 -13.73 -14.02
C TRP A 291 -10.62 -15.23 -14.13
N ALA A 292 -11.63 -16.10 -14.00
CA ALA A 292 -11.43 -17.54 -14.12
C ALA A 292 -10.93 -17.95 -15.51
N GLN A 293 -11.43 -17.29 -16.56
CA GLN A 293 -10.93 -17.45 -17.92
C GLN A 293 -9.46 -16.99 -18.05
N SER A 294 -9.09 -15.84 -17.46
CA SER A 294 -7.73 -15.29 -17.59
C SER A 294 -6.65 -16.13 -16.90
N VAL A 295 -7.00 -16.86 -15.83
CA VAL A 295 -6.10 -17.82 -15.17
C VAL A 295 -6.16 -19.23 -15.76
N SER A 296 -6.96 -19.43 -16.82
CA SER A 296 -7.36 -20.69 -17.43
C SER A 296 -8.24 -21.58 -16.54
N TRP A 297 -9.33 -22.10 -17.12
CA TRP A 297 -10.20 -23.08 -16.48
C TRP A 297 -9.45 -24.34 -16.03
N SER A 298 -8.39 -24.74 -16.74
CA SER A 298 -7.55 -25.89 -16.40
C SER A 298 -6.86 -25.74 -15.04
N SER A 299 -6.60 -24.50 -14.62
CA SER A 299 -5.93 -24.17 -13.36
C SER A 299 -6.84 -24.22 -12.13
N LEU A 300 -8.15 -24.32 -12.33
CA LEU A 300 -9.15 -24.39 -11.26
C LEU A 300 -9.55 -25.85 -11.01
N CYS A 301 -9.71 -26.26 -9.75
CA CYS A 301 -10.22 -27.60 -9.45
C CYS A 301 -11.73 -27.70 -9.76
N LEU A 302 -12.24 -28.93 -9.88
CA LEU A 302 -13.67 -29.16 -10.14
C LEU A 302 -14.58 -28.53 -9.07
N LEU A 303 -14.15 -28.56 -7.81
CA LEU A 303 -14.90 -27.96 -6.71
C LEU A 303 -15.11 -26.45 -6.93
N HIS A 304 -14.05 -25.72 -7.29
CA HIS A 304 -14.14 -24.28 -7.54
C HIS A 304 -14.91 -23.94 -8.83
N LEU A 305 -14.79 -24.77 -9.87
CA LEU A 305 -15.60 -24.61 -11.09
C LEU A 305 -17.10 -24.78 -10.79
N ARG A 306 -17.48 -25.84 -10.08
CA ARG A 306 -18.88 -26.07 -9.66
C ARG A 306 -19.37 -24.95 -8.75
N ARG A 307 -18.53 -24.47 -7.84
CA ARG A 307 -18.91 -23.37 -6.94
C ARG A 307 -19.14 -22.07 -7.71
N LEU A 308 -18.27 -21.74 -8.66
CA LEU A 308 -18.46 -20.59 -9.55
C LEU A 308 -19.77 -20.73 -10.33
N ALA A 309 -20.08 -21.92 -10.84
CA ALA A 309 -21.33 -22.21 -11.53
C ALA A 309 -22.57 -22.12 -10.61
N SER A 310 -22.46 -22.50 -9.32
CA SER A 310 -23.60 -22.50 -8.40
C SER A 310 -24.24 -21.12 -8.22
N TYR A 311 -23.47 -20.04 -8.43
CA TYR A 311 -23.99 -18.67 -8.35
C TYR A 311 -25.06 -18.38 -9.40
N LYS A 312 -25.05 -19.07 -10.55
CA LYS A 312 -26.05 -18.89 -11.61
C LYS A 312 -27.00 -20.09 -11.76
N PHE A 313 -26.49 -21.29 -11.53
CA PHE A 313 -27.20 -22.54 -11.83
C PHE A 313 -27.67 -23.29 -10.57
N GLY A 314 -27.42 -22.75 -9.37
CA GLY A 314 -27.83 -23.34 -8.10
C GLY A 314 -27.18 -24.69 -7.83
N ASP A 315 -27.87 -25.55 -7.08
CA ASP A 315 -27.33 -26.84 -6.60
C ASP A 315 -27.18 -27.92 -7.68
N LEU A 316 -27.75 -27.70 -8.87
CA LEU A 316 -27.68 -28.64 -10.00
C LEU A 316 -26.24 -28.90 -10.45
N VAL A 317 -25.34 -27.95 -10.18
CA VAL A 317 -23.92 -28.00 -10.57
C VAL A 317 -23.12 -29.06 -9.83
N ASN A 318 -23.63 -29.57 -8.69
CA ASN A 318 -22.94 -30.58 -7.91
C ASN A 318 -22.77 -31.90 -8.67
N PHE A 319 -23.60 -32.13 -9.69
CA PHE A 319 -23.56 -33.32 -10.54
C PHE A 319 -22.73 -33.12 -11.82
N TRP A 320 -22.29 -31.90 -12.13
CA TRP A 320 -21.64 -31.61 -13.40
C TRP A 320 -20.25 -32.21 -13.51
N SER A 321 -19.93 -32.80 -14.66
CA SER A 321 -18.55 -33.16 -14.97
C SER A 321 -17.68 -31.90 -15.11
N ARG A 322 -16.35 -32.06 -15.15
CA ARG A 322 -15.44 -30.93 -15.36
C ARG A 322 -15.68 -30.25 -16.71
N SER A 323 -15.80 -31.03 -17.78
CA SER A 323 -16.06 -30.50 -19.12
C SER A 323 -17.39 -29.76 -19.16
N GLU A 324 -18.44 -30.36 -18.62
CA GLU A 324 -19.77 -29.72 -18.55
C GLU A 324 -19.76 -28.41 -17.76
N ALA A 325 -19.06 -28.35 -16.63
CA ALA A 325 -18.93 -27.12 -15.87
C ALA A 325 -18.20 -26.03 -16.66
N VAL A 326 -17.11 -26.38 -17.35
CA VAL A 326 -16.37 -25.42 -18.19
C VAL A 326 -17.23 -24.94 -19.35
N ASP A 327 -17.86 -25.84 -20.10
CA ASP A 327 -18.70 -25.50 -21.26
C ASP A 327 -19.84 -24.54 -20.88
N LYS A 328 -20.50 -24.80 -19.74
CA LYS A 328 -21.59 -23.93 -19.25
C LYS A 328 -21.10 -22.57 -18.77
N LEU A 329 -19.94 -22.51 -18.12
CA LEU A 329 -19.33 -21.25 -17.67
C LEU A 329 -18.84 -20.41 -18.85
N GLU A 330 -18.27 -21.05 -19.87
CA GLU A 330 -17.85 -20.38 -21.11
C GLU A 330 -19.05 -19.82 -21.88
N GLN A 331 -20.14 -20.60 -22.01
CA GLN A 331 -21.36 -20.11 -22.62
C GLN A 331 -21.92 -18.89 -21.87
N LEU A 332 -21.95 -18.95 -20.53
CA LEU A 332 -22.43 -17.83 -19.72
C LEU A 332 -21.60 -16.56 -19.94
N LEU A 333 -20.28 -16.71 -20.06
CA LEU A 333 -19.37 -15.61 -20.32
C LEU A 333 -19.57 -15.03 -21.72
N LEU A 334 -19.79 -15.88 -22.73
CA LEU A 334 -20.10 -15.44 -24.10
C LEU A 334 -21.40 -14.64 -24.13
N ASP A 335 -22.46 -15.15 -23.49
CA ASP A 335 -23.76 -14.47 -23.44
C ASP A 335 -23.64 -13.08 -22.78
N ALA A 336 -22.86 -12.98 -21.70
CA ALA A 336 -22.58 -11.70 -21.04
C ALA A 336 -21.80 -10.71 -21.94
N LEU A 337 -20.84 -11.21 -22.72
CA LEU A 337 -20.08 -10.40 -23.67
C LEU A 337 -20.93 -9.90 -24.84
N TYR A 338 -21.90 -10.69 -25.31
CA TYR A 338 -22.85 -10.24 -26.34
C TYR A 338 -23.73 -9.10 -25.82
N LEU A 339 -24.27 -9.24 -24.60
CA LEU A 339 -25.11 -8.21 -23.98
C LEU A 339 -24.36 -6.87 -23.79
N GLU A 340 -23.07 -6.91 -23.43
CA GLU A 340 -22.26 -5.69 -23.31
C GLU A 340 -22.03 -5.00 -24.67
N ARG A 341 -21.86 -5.79 -25.75
CA ARG A 341 -21.72 -5.22 -27.10
C ARG A 341 -23.01 -4.54 -27.56
N ASP A 342 -24.16 -5.17 -27.37
CA ASP A 342 -25.44 -4.59 -27.78
C ASP A 342 -25.77 -3.28 -27.03
N LEU A 343 -25.36 -3.18 -25.76
CA LEU A 343 -25.50 -1.94 -24.99
C LEU A 343 -24.57 -0.82 -25.48
N SER A 344 -23.35 -1.15 -25.91
CA SER A 344 -22.41 -0.15 -26.46
C SER A 344 -22.81 0.35 -27.86
N PHE A 345 -23.40 -0.49 -28.70
CA PHE A 345 -23.93 -0.07 -30.01
C PHE A 345 -25.19 0.79 -29.92
N ASN A 346 -26.08 0.53 -28.95
CA ASN A 346 -27.29 1.33 -28.77
C ASN A 346 -27.01 2.74 -28.23
N VAL A 347 -25.94 2.93 -27.45
CA VAL A 347 -25.54 4.27 -26.96
C VAL A 347 -24.93 5.12 -28.07
N MET A 348 -24.24 4.52 -29.04
CA MET A 348 -23.69 5.23 -30.20
C MET A 348 -24.75 5.60 -31.27
N SER A 349 -25.92 4.97 -31.26
CA SER A 349 -26.96 5.20 -32.28
C SER A 349 -27.99 6.28 -31.90
N CYS A 350 -27.91 6.83 -30.68
CA CYS A 350 -28.78 7.89 -30.15
C CYS A 350 -28.06 9.23 -29.96
N SER A 351 -26.87 9.39 -30.54
CA SER A 351 -26.10 10.65 -30.62
C SER A 351 -26.00 11.07 -32.07
#